data_AF-A0A850HSH7-F1
#
_entry.id   AF-A0A850HSH7-F1
#
_cell.length_a   1.000
_cell.length_b   1.000
_cell.length_c   1.000
_cell.angle_alpha   90.00
_cell.angle_beta   90.00
_cell.angle_gamma   90.00
#
_symmetry.space_group_name_H-M   'P 1'
#
loop_
_entity.id
_entity.type
_entity.pdbx_description
1 polymer ?
#
loop_
_entity_poly.entity_id
_entity_poly.type
_entity_poly.pdbx_seq_one_letter_code
_entity_poly.pdbx_strand_id
1 'polypeptide(L)'
;MTRLILKCYPASRENGAVGIAITSEGPVPQRTVEILRTADAEAAFKDYCAEVEATGKGAAVSMSLGRGERAPNGFHKLPGAKTFHPVNI
;
A
#
# COMPACT_ATOMS: atom_id res chain seq x y z
N MET A 1 -9.48 13.93 11.41
CA MET A 1 -8.29 13.19 10.93
C MET A 1 -8.68 12.44 9.68
N THR A 2 -7.73 12.24 8.76
CA THR A 2 -7.96 11.54 7.49
C THR A 2 -7.65 10.07 7.71
N ARG A 3 -8.50 9.16 7.24
CA ARG A 3 -8.28 7.71 7.23
C ARG A 3 -7.46 7.32 6.00
N LEU A 4 -6.33 6.69 6.28
CA LEU A 4 -5.50 6.00 5.31
C LEU A 4 -5.87 4.52 5.31
N ILE A 5 -6.14 3.99 4.13
CA ILE A 5 -6.43 2.58 3.89
C ILE A 5 -5.21 1.99 3.17
N LEU A 6 -4.59 0.99 3.80
CA LEU A 6 -3.42 0.27 3.31
C LEU A 6 -3.87 -1.13 2.88
N LYS A 7 -3.52 -1.51 1.65
CA LYS A 7 -3.90 -2.80 1.07
C LYS A 7 -2.67 -3.43 0.44
N CYS A 8 -2.62 -4.75 0.44
CA CYS A 8 -1.70 -5.50 -0.41
C CYS A 8 -2.45 -6.56 -1.21
N TYR A 9 -1.87 -6.90 -2.34
CA TYR A 9 -2.39 -7.89 -3.29
C TYR A 9 -1.26 -8.85 -3.65
N PRO A 10 -1.52 -10.16 -3.81
CA PRO A 10 -0.51 -11.09 -4.30
C PRO A 10 0.00 -10.63 -5.66
N ALA A 11 1.31 -10.71 -5.85
CA ALA A 11 1.92 -10.32 -7.10
C ALA A 11 3.13 -11.19 -7.44
N SER A 12 3.27 -11.50 -8.72
CA SER A 12 4.33 -12.35 -9.24
C SER A 12 4.94 -11.72 -10.48
N ARG A 13 6.21 -12.07 -10.74
CA ARG A 13 6.87 -11.71 -11.99
C ARG A 13 6.78 -12.87 -12.96
N GLU A 14 6.08 -12.66 -14.07
CA GLU A 14 5.94 -13.65 -15.14
C GLU A 14 6.39 -13.02 -16.45
N ASN A 15 7.36 -13.65 -17.13
CA ASN A 15 7.88 -13.21 -18.43
C ASN A 15 8.32 -11.73 -18.47
N GLY A 16 8.89 -11.23 -17.37
CA GLY A 16 9.38 -9.84 -17.26
C GLY A 16 8.30 -8.81 -16.87
N ALA A 17 7.02 -9.19 -16.87
CA ALA A 17 5.92 -8.36 -16.42
C ALA A 17 5.53 -8.67 -14.95
N VAL A 18 4.99 -7.68 -14.25
CA VAL A 18 4.44 -7.86 -12.90
C VAL A 18 2.94 -8.08 -13.01
N GLY A 19 2.47 -9.27 -12.65
CA GLY A 19 1.06 -9.59 -12.50
C GLY A 19 0.59 -9.28 -11.08
N ILE A 20 -0.55 -8.61 -10.93
CA ILE A 20 -1.13 -8.26 -9.62
C ILE A 20 -2.55 -8.85 -9.54
N ALA A 21 -2.78 -9.73 -8.57
CA ALA A 21 -4.08 -10.36 -8.35
C ALA A 21 -4.97 -9.49 -7.44
N ILE A 22 -5.57 -8.43 -7.99
CA ILE A 22 -6.34 -7.43 -7.23
C ILE A 22 -7.63 -7.97 -6.56
N THR A 23 -8.09 -9.16 -6.98
CA THR A 23 -9.27 -9.84 -6.40
C THR A 23 -8.90 -10.84 -5.31
N SER A 24 -7.60 -11.11 -5.11
CA SER A 24 -7.10 -12.04 -4.12
C SER A 24 -6.64 -11.31 -2.87
N GLU A 25 -6.85 -11.92 -1.71
CA GLU A 25 -6.31 -11.40 -0.46
C GLU A 25 -4.78 -11.48 -0.47
N GLY A 26 -4.14 -10.35 -0.13
CA GLY A 26 -2.69 -10.27 0.02
C GLY A 26 -2.17 -11.01 1.24
N PRO A 27 -0.85 -11.16 1.37
CA PRO A 27 -0.22 -11.87 2.48
C PRO A 27 -0.44 -11.19 3.85
N VAL A 28 -0.81 -9.91 3.87
CA VAL A 28 -1.12 -9.13 5.07
C VAL A 28 -2.53 -8.54 4.92
N PRO A 29 -3.39 -8.60 5.95
CA PRO A 29 -4.74 -8.05 5.87
C PRO A 29 -4.72 -6.53 5.62
N GLN A 30 -5.83 -6.01 5.06
CA GLN A 30 -6.02 -4.57 4.91
C GLN A 30 -5.95 -3.87 6.28
N ARG A 31 -5.26 -2.73 6.34
CA ARG A 31 -5.17 -1.89 7.53
C ARG A 31 -5.78 -0.52 7.28
N THR A 32 -6.49 0.02 8.26
CA THR A 32 -6.94 1.41 8.25
C THR A 32 -6.29 2.15 9.42
N VAL A 33 -5.66 3.29 9.16
CA VAL A 33 -5.03 4.12 10.18
C VAL A 33 -5.49 5.57 10.03
N GLU A 34 -5.56 6.31 11.13
CA GLU A 34 -5.81 7.74 11.10
C GLU A 34 -4.49 8.50 10.95
N ILE A 35 -4.46 9.47 10.03
CA ILE A 35 -3.31 10.32 9.74
C ILE A 35 -3.71 11.79 9.87
N LEU A 36 -2.74 12.62 10.26
CA LEU A 36 -2.89 14.07 10.28
C LEU A 36 -2.05 14.73 9.18
N ARG A 37 -0.85 14.19 8.93
CA ARG A 37 0.15 14.73 8.01
C ARG A 37 0.61 13.67 7.03
N THR A 38 1.20 14.12 5.93
CA THR A 38 1.79 13.24 4.91
C THR A 38 2.89 12.35 5.50
N ALA A 39 3.64 12.84 6.49
CA ALA A 39 4.67 12.06 7.18
C ALA A 39 4.09 10.84 7.92
N ASP A 40 2.90 10.98 8.52
CA ASP A 40 2.23 9.87 9.21
C ASP A 40 1.81 8.78 8.20
N ALA A 41 1.37 9.20 7.03
CA ALA A 41 1.02 8.28 5.94
C ALA A 41 2.24 7.53 5.40
N GLU A 42 3.36 8.23 5.26
CA GLU A 42 4.63 7.63 4.83
C GLU A 42 5.15 6.62 5.85
N ALA A 43 5.11 6.95 7.15
CA ALA A 43 5.51 6.04 8.22
C ALA A 43 4.64 4.78 8.24
N ALA A 44 3.32 4.94 8.27
CA ALA A 44 2.39 3.82 8.28
C ALA A 44 2.53 2.92 7.04
N PHE A 45 2.84 3.50 5.88
CA PHE A 45 3.09 2.75 4.66
C PHE A 45 4.38 1.95 4.72
N LYS A 46 5.47 2.53 5.23
CA LYS A 46 6.75 1.84 5.40
C LYS A 46 6.60 0.67 6.36
N ASP A 47 5.91 0.87 7.48
CA ASP A 47 5.64 -0.20 8.45
C ASP A 47 4.86 -1.35 7.80
N TYR A 48 3.82 -1.01 7.04
CA TYR A 48 3.03 -2.03 6.33
C TYR A 48 3.82 -2.74 5.24
N CYS A 49 4.70 -2.05 4.52
CA CYS A 49 5.59 -2.69 3.55
C CYS A 49 6.58 -3.64 4.23
N ALA A 50 7.13 -3.27 5.39
CA ALA A 50 8.04 -4.13 6.15
C ALA A 50 7.32 -5.40 6.66
N GLU A 51 6.05 -5.30 7.05
CA GLU A 51 5.24 -6.47 7.41
C GLU A 51 5.00 -7.39 6.21
N VAL A 52 4.69 -6.83 5.05
CA VAL A 52 4.54 -7.60 3.80
C VAL A 52 5.87 -8.24 3.41
N GLU A 53 6.98 -7.51 3.54
CA GLU A 53 8.32 -7.98 3.25
C GLU A 53 8.69 -9.20 4.13
N ALA A 54 8.37 -9.13 5.44
CA ALA A 54 8.61 -10.20 6.39
C ALA A 54 7.86 -11.51 6.06
N THR A 55 6.80 -11.46 5.24
CA THR A 55 6.10 -12.68 4.79
C THR A 55 6.86 -13.47 3.73
N GLY A 56 7.88 -12.86 3.09
CA GLY A 56 8.64 -13.46 1.99
C GLY A 56 7.83 -13.71 0.71
N LYS A 57 6.56 -13.28 0.66
CA LYS A 57 5.68 -13.47 -0.50
C LYS A 57 5.70 -12.23 -1.38
N GLY A 58 5.74 -12.43 -2.69
CA GLY A 58 5.59 -11.37 -3.68
C GLY A 58 4.22 -10.71 -3.57
N ALA A 59 4.20 -9.40 -3.40
CA ALA A 59 2.98 -8.63 -3.23
C ALA A 59 3.13 -7.20 -3.74
N ALA A 60 2.02 -6.60 -4.11
CA ALA A 60 1.94 -5.21 -4.50
C ALA A 60 1.10 -4.44 -3.47
N VAL A 61 1.69 -3.42 -2.85
CA VAL A 61 1.09 -2.62 -1.79
C VAL A 61 0.53 -1.31 -2.37
N SER A 62 -0.65 -0.90 -1.92
CA SER A 62 -1.23 0.40 -2.25
C SER A 62 -1.78 1.11 -1.03
N MET A 63 -1.92 2.43 -1.13
CA MET A 63 -2.58 3.26 -0.14
C MET A 63 -3.66 4.11 -0.80
N SER A 64 -4.79 4.27 -0.12
CA SER A 64 -5.85 5.19 -0.54
C SER A 64 -6.47 5.87 0.67
N LEU A 65 -7.13 7.00 0.44
CA LEU A 65 -7.85 7.69 1.51
C LEU A 65 -9.30 7.22 1.59
N GLY A 66 -9.96 7.48 2.71
CA GLY A 66 -11.40 7.31 2.83
C GLY A 66 -12.15 8.12 1.77
N ARG A 67 -13.30 7.60 1.32
CA ARG A 67 -14.13 8.29 0.31
C ARG A 67 -14.53 9.69 0.80
N GLY A 68 -14.24 10.71 -0.01
CA GLY A 68 -14.58 12.11 0.28
C GLY A 68 -13.60 12.81 1.22
N GLU A 69 -12.55 12.13 1.67
CA GLU A 69 -11.57 12.74 2.56
C GLU A 69 -10.52 13.54 1.80
N ARG A 70 -10.06 14.64 2.41
CA ARG A 70 -9.06 15.52 1.81
C ARG A 70 -7.66 14.95 2.06
N ALA A 71 -6.90 14.81 0.97
CA ALA A 71 -5.50 14.42 1.05
C ALA A 71 -4.65 15.52 1.70
N PRO A 72 -3.74 15.16 2.63
CA PRO A 72 -2.73 16.10 3.11
C PRO A 72 -1.77 16.47 1.97
N ASN A 73 -1.15 17.64 2.08
CA ASN A 73 -0.28 18.17 1.03
C ASN A 73 0.90 17.22 0.74
N GLY A 74 1.02 16.80 -0.52
CA GLY A 74 2.09 15.90 -0.95
C GLY A 74 1.77 14.40 -0.86
N PHE A 75 0.60 14.00 -0.34
CA PHE A 75 0.18 12.60 -0.26
C PHE A 75 0.31 11.84 -1.58
N HIS A 76 -0.18 12.41 -2.68
CA HIS A 76 -0.13 11.78 -4.01
C HIS A 76 1.29 11.67 -4.61
N LYS A 77 2.32 12.16 -3.91
CA LYS A 77 3.73 11.95 -4.28
C LYS A 77 4.33 10.73 -3.57
N LEU A 78 3.65 10.18 -2.57
CA LEU A 78 4.10 8.99 -1.85
C LEU A 78 4.04 7.73 -2.73
N PRO A 79 4.96 6.77 -2.55
CA PRO A 79 4.83 5.44 -3.13
C PRO A 79 3.51 4.80 -2.72
N GLY A 80 2.88 3.99 -3.58
CA GLY A 80 1.60 3.34 -3.26
C GLY A 80 0.36 4.21 -3.40
N ALA A 81 0.49 5.55 -3.48
CA ALA A 81 -0.65 6.49 -3.49
C ALA A 81 -1.27 6.73 -4.89
N LYS A 82 -0.49 6.49 -5.95
CA LYS A 82 -0.94 6.58 -7.35
C LYS A 82 -0.85 5.27 -8.10
N THR A 83 0.16 4.47 -7.80
CA THR A 83 0.43 3.16 -8.39
C THR A 83 0.68 2.16 -7.27
N PHE A 84 0.65 0.88 -7.61
CA PHE A 84 1.09 -0.16 -6.69
C PHE A 84 2.61 -0.07 -6.45
N HIS A 85 3.03 -0.33 -5.22
CA HIS A 85 4.42 -0.48 -4.82
C HIS A 85 4.76 -1.96 -4.71
N PRO A 86 5.67 -2.49 -5.55
CA PRO A 86 6.06 -3.89 -5.49
C PRO A 86 6.90 -4.17 -4.24
N VAL A 87 6.65 -5.31 -3.59
CA VAL A 87 7.40 -5.84 -2.44
C VAL A 87 7.68 -7.31 -2.72
N ASN A 88 8.94 -7.74 -2.64
CA ASN A 88 9.37 -9.12 -2.92
C ASN A 88 9.02 -9.65 -4.34
N ILE A 89 9.04 -8.81 -5.38
CA ILE A 89 8.73 -9.16 -6.79
C ILE A 89 9.98 -9.06 -7.69
#